data_AF-A0A538CQU8-F1
#
_entry.id   AF-A0A538CQU8-F1
#
_cell.length_a   1.000
_cell.length_b   1.000
_cell.length_c   1.000
_cell.angle_alpha   90.00
_cell.angle_beta   90.00
_cell.angle_gamma   90.00
#
_symmetry.space_group_name_H-M   'P 1'
#
loop_
_entity.id
_entity.type
_entity.pdbx_description
1 polymer ?
#
loop_
_entity_poly.entity_id
_entity_poly.type
_entity_poly.pdbx_seq_one_letter_code
_entity_poly.pdbx_strand_id
1 'polypeptide(L)'
;MGREFKMQRRLLFVVAVLVAALAVFTGGASASGPAAPGKDVIHLNCDGIGAVTVSVPRSDNNNGAGQLVGMKGHGIPVAFTFTITDVTKNTVLDSESSAVGHGHAHRHQPTTHCSGVLFSGLASDFFGGGQLPPGVDPGDTIEVSISGQVIVKL
;
A
#
# COMPACT_ATOMS: atom_id res chain seq x y z
N MET A 1 -11.46 24.45 -15.95
CA MET A 1 -11.57 24.20 -14.49
C MET A 1 -11.56 22.69 -14.28
N GLY A 2 -10.35 22.11 -14.29
CA GLY A 2 -10.15 20.66 -14.14
C GLY A 2 -10.44 20.26 -12.71
N ARG A 3 -11.37 19.33 -12.51
CA ARG A 3 -11.64 18.77 -11.19
C ARG A 3 -10.53 17.81 -10.89
N GLU A 4 -9.62 18.23 -10.02
CA GLU A 4 -8.67 17.35 -9.33
C GLU A 4 -9.50 16.22 -8.72
N PHE A 5 -9.40 15.01 -9.28
CA PHE A 5 -9.90 13.80 -8.67
C PHE A 5 -9.05 13.61 -7.41
N LYS A 6 -9.53 14.17 -6.31
CA LYS A 6 -8.82 14.24 -5.04
C LYS A 6 -8.64 12.83 -4.48
N MET A 7 -7.55 12.17 -4.91
CA MET A 7 -7.07 10.84 -4.49
C MET A 7 -7.04 10.69 -2.96
N GLN A 8 -6.83 11.80 -2.24
CA GLN A 8 -6.87 11.87 -0.77
C GLN A 8 -8.19 11.42 -0.12
N ARG A 9 -9.32 11.40 -0.83
CA ARG A 9 -10.63 11.16 -0.19
C ARG A 9 -11.12 9.72 -0.26
N ARG A 10 -10.48 8.83 -1.03
CA ARG A 10 -11.00 7.47 -1.30
C ARG A 10 -10.08 6.31 -0.91
N LEU A 11 -8.83 6.57 -0.55
CA LEU A 11 -8.02 5.58 0.17
C LEU A 11 -8.54 5.30 1.62
N LEU A 12 -9.64 5.95 2.01
CA LEU A 12 -10.28 5.88 3.32
C LEU A 12 -11.21 4.67 3.54
N PHE A 13 -11.41 3.79 2.55
CA PHE A 13 -12.43 2.72 2.64
C PHE A 13 -11.96 1.32 2.25
N VAL A 14 -10.79 0.87 2.72
CA VAL A 14 -10.47 -0.57 2.70
C VAL A 14 -10.49 -1.10 4.14
N VAL A 15 -11.69 -1.38 4.65
CA VAL A 15 -11.91 -2.14 5.89
C VAL A 15 -13.08 -3.09 5.74
N ALA A 16 -12.78 -4.39 5.72
CA ALA A 16 -13.73 -5.46 6.05
C ALA A 16 -12.97 -6.66 6.70
N VAL A 17 -12.75 -6.54 8.01
CA VAL A 17 -13.03 -7.48 9.14
C VAL A 17 -12.84 -9.03 8.99
N LEU A 18 -12.35 -9.64 10.12
CA LEU A 18 -12.39 -11.05 10.63
C LEU A 18 -11.25 -12.01 10.18
N VAL A 19 -10.56 -12.84 11.01
CA VAL A 19 -10.83 -13.56 12.29
C VAL A 19 -9.52 -13.80 13.09
N ALA A 20 -9.65 -13.96 14.42
CA ALA A 20 -8.62 -14.28 15.41
C ALA A 20 -8.04 -15.72 15.34
N ALA A 21 -6.80 -15.89 15.80
CA ALA A 21 -6.35 -17.14 16.45
C ALA A 21 -5.18 -16.87 17.43
N LEU A 22 -5.41 -17.22 18.70
CA LEU A 22 -4.40 -17.31 19.76
C LEU A 22 -3.50 -18.53 19.52
N ALA A 23 -2.19 -18.39 19.69
CA ALA A 23 -1.29 -19.51 19.98
C ALA A 23 -0.11 -19.04 20.84
N VAL A 24 -0.02 -19.63 22.03
CA VAL A 24 1.06 -19.48 23.01
C VAL A 24 2.21 -20.39 22.59
N PHE A 25 3.42 -19.87 22.33
CA PHE A 25 4.65 -20.68 22.35
C PHE A 25 5.89 -19.87 22.75
N THR A 26 6.76 -20.60 23.45
CA THR A 26 7.97 -20.21 24.18
C THR A 26 9.15 -19.82 23.29
N GLY A 27 9.76 -18.66 23.58
CA GLY A 27 11.22 -18.45 23.53
C GLY A 27 11.98 -18.79 22.24
N GLY A 28 11.65 -18.12 21.14
CA GLY A 28 12.55 -17.87 20.01
C GLY A 28 12.41 -16.39 19.65
N ALA A 29 13.48 -15.73 19.18
CA ALA A 29 13.46 -14.31 18.84
C ALA A 29 12.21 -14.00 17.99
N SER A 30 11.23 -13.35 18.61
CA SER A 30 9.87 -13.38 18.09
C SER A 30 9.83 -12.52 16.85
N ALA A 31 9.50 -13.17 15.73
CA ALA A 31 8.85 -12.48 14.62
C ALA A 31 7.79 -11.54 15.22
N SER A 32 7.72 -10.33 14.66
CA SER A 32 6.66 -9.40 15.01
C SER A 32 5.31 -10.11 15.03
N GLY A 33 4.57 -9.91 16.11
CA GLY A 33 3.20 -10.43 16.23
C GLY A 33 2.29 -9.88 15.14
N PRO A 34 1.03 -10.35 15.08
CA PRO A 34 0.05 -9.84 14.12
C PRO A 34 -0.03 -8.31 14.19
N ALA A 35 -0.31 -7.69 13.04
CA ALA A 35 -0.45 -6.23 12.96
C ALA A 35 -1.43 -5.73 14.03
N ALA A 36 -1.00 -4.72 14.80
CA ALA A 36 -1.83 -4.18 15.87
C ALA A 36 -3.15 -3.61 15.30
N PRO A 37 -4.27 -3.70 16.04
CA PRO A 37 -5.53 -3.07 15.64
C PRO A 37 -5.33 -1.58 15.29
N GLY A 38 -5.92 -1.14 14.17
CA GLY A 38 -5.79 0.23 13.68
C GLY A 38 -4.57 0.49 12.77
N LYS A 39 -3.81 -0.55 12.40
CA LYS A 39 -2.81 -0.50 11.33
C LYS A 39 -3.38 -1.08 10.03
N ASP A 40 -2.95 -0.55 8.89
CA ASP A 40 -3.19 -1.18 7.60
C ASP A 40 -2.12 -2.22 7.32
N VAL A 41 -2.56 -3.34 6.75
CA VAL A 41 -1.69 -4.44 6.38
C VAL A 41 -1.65 -4.52 4.87
N ILE A 42 -0.47 -4.31 4.30
CA ILE A 42 -0.23 -4.36 2.86
C ILE A 42 0.73 -5.51 2.53
N HIS A 43 0.52 -6.10 1.37
CA HIS A 43 1.34 -7.21 0.88
C HIS A 43 2.17 -6.69 -0.29
N LEU A 44 3.48 -6.79 -0.17
CA LEU A 44 4.43 -6.30 -1.15
C LEU A 44 5.34 -7.44 -1.57
N ASN A 45 5.84 -7.40 -2.80
CA ASN A 45 6.96 -8.19 -3.24
C ASN A 45 8.17 -7.26 -3.38
N CYS A 46 9.27 -7.59 -2.69
CA CYS A 46 10.48 -6.79 -2.70
C CYS A 46 11.65 -7.55 -3.35
N ASP A 47 12.41 -6.88 -4.21
CA ASP A 47 13.53 -7.49 -4.93
C ASP A 47 14.60 -8.01 -3.98
N GLY A 48 15.03 -9.24 -4.20
CA GLY A 48 16.03 -9.93 -3.35
C GLY A 48 15.54 -10.35 -1.97
N ILE A 49 14.29 -10.06 -1.59
CA ILE A 49 13.69 -10.43 -0.30
C ILE A 49 12.48 -11.35 -0.50
N GLY A 50 11.70 -11.12 -1.56
CA GLY A 50 10.46 -11.83 -1.86
C GLY A 50 9.22 -11.17 -1.26
N ALA A 51 8.17 -11.95 -1.06
CA ALA A 51 6.91 -11.46 -0.52
C ALA A 51 7.06 -11.07 0.96
N VAL A 52 6.65 -9.86 1.30
CA VAL A 52 6.64 -9.31 2.66
C VAL A 52 5.27 -8.73 2.99
N THR A 53 4.86 -8.91 4.24
CA THR A 53 3.67 -8.27 4.80
C THR A 53 4.11 -7.08 5.63
N VAL A 54 3.57 -5.90 5.39
CA VAL A 54 3.94 -4.67 6.09
C VAL A 54 2.73 -4.12 6.82
N SER A 55 2.89 -3.80 8.11
CA SER A 55 1.90 -3.02 8.85
C SER A 55 2.31 -1.56 8.91
N VAL A 56 1.44 -0.67 8.44
CA VAL A 56 1.64 0.78 8.44
C VAL A 56 0.55 1.47 9.27
N PRO A 57 0.85 2.61 9.91
CA PRO A 57 -0.19 3.38 10.57
C PRO A 57 -1.24 3.87 9.57
N ARG A 58 -2.51 3.93 10.00
CA ARG A 58 -3.58 4.65 9.31
C ARG A 58 -3.44 6.14 9.56
N SER A 59 -2.79 6.87 8.66
CA SER A 59 -2.76 8.34 8.67
C SER A 59 -2.20 8.87 7.36
N ASP A 60 -2.77 9.99 6.92
CA ASP A 60 -2.50 10.66 5.65
C ASP A 60 -1.10 11.29 5.58
N ASN A 61 -0.33 11.26 6.68
CA ASN A 61 0.98 11.91 6.79
C ASN A 61 2.10 10.95 7.25
N ASN A 62 1.92 9.66 7.00
CA ASN A 62 2.84 8.62 7.46
C ASN A 62 3.98 8.38 6.48
N ASN A 63 5.04 9.17 6.59
CA ASN A 63 6.34 8.86 6.00
C ASN A 63 7.24 8.05 6.95
N GLY A 64 6.61 7.38 7.93
CA GLY A 64 7.30 6.60 8.96
C GLY A 64 7.65 5.19 8.50
N ALA A 65 8.44 4.48 9.32
CA ALA A 65 8.77 3.09 9.06
C ALA A 65 7.53 2.18 9.13
N GLY A 66 7.37 1.30 8.15
CA GLY A 66 6.44 0.18 8.18
C GLY A 66 7.08 -1.02 8.86
N GLN A 67 6.36 -1.69 9.75
CA GLN A 67 6.85 -2.89 10.41
C GLN A 67 6.62 -4.09 9.50
N LEU A 68 7.65 -4.93 9.31
CA LEU A 68 7.46 -6.22 8.65
C LEU A 68 6.72 -7.15 9.62
N VAL A 69 5.60 -7.74 9.19
CA VAL A 69 4.77 -8.65 9.99
C VAL A 69 5.26 -10.08 9.81
N GLY A 70 5.38 -10.84 10.89
CA GLY A 70 5.90 -12.21 10.83
C GLY A 70 7.41 -12.29 10.55
N MET A 71 8.09 -11.15 10.48
CA MET A 71 9.53 -11.04 10.25
C MET A 71 10.12 -10.03 11.23
N LYS A 72 11.39 -10.20 11.59
CA LYS A 72 12.13 -9.16 12.30
C LYS A 72 12.50 -8.06 11.30
N GLY A 73 12.24 -6.81 11.65
CA GLY A 73 12.65 -5.66 10.86
C GLY A 73 11.57 -4.64 10.55
N HIS A 74 11.97 -3.63 9.79
CA HIS A 74 11.10 -2.57 9.28
C HIS A 74 11.55 -2.10 7.90
N GLY A 75 10.60 -1.65 7.10
CA GLY A 75 10.82 -0.96 5.83
C GLY A 75 10.68 0.55 6.01
N ILE A 76 11.62 1.32 5.47
CA ILE A 76 11.56 2.78 5.44
C ILE A 76 11.31 3.22 3.99
N PRO A 77 10.15 3.83 3.67
CA PRO A 77 9.89 4.29 2.32
C PRO A 77 10.86 5.41 1.94
N VAL A 78 11.39 5.36 0.72
CA VAL A 78 12.22 6.42 0.13
C VAL A 78 11.45 7.16 -0.93
N ALA A 79 10.80 6.42 -1.82
CA ALA A 79 9.87 6.95 -2.81
C ALA A 79 8.84 5.89 -3.16
N PHE A 80 7.63 6.31 -3.48
CA PHE A 80 6.57 5.41 -3.93
C PHE A 80 5.71 6.10 -4.98
N THR A 81 5.16 5.29 -5.86
CA THR A 81 4.15 5.67 -6.83
C THR A 81 2.92 4.82 -6.59
N PHE A 82 1.77 5.47 -6.51
CA PHE A 82 0.47 4.83 -6.54
C PHE A 82 -0.11 5.00 -7.94
N THR A 83 -0.70 3.93 -8.47
CA THR A 83 -1.30 3.95 -9.81
C THR A 83 -2.69 3.35 -9.71
N ILE A 84 -3.67 4.02 -10.31
CA ILE A 84 -5.04 3.55 -10.46
C ILE A 84 -5.20 3.12 -11.91
N THR A 85 -5.54 1.85 -12.12
CA THR A 85 -5.65 1.26 -13.47
C THR A 85 -7.04 0.66 -13.63
N ASP A 86 -7.71 0.99 -14.72
CA ASP A 86 -8.79 0.17 -15.27
C ASP A 86 -8.15 -1.00 -16.01
N VAL A 87 -8.14 -2.17 -15.37
CA VAL A 87 -7.49 -3.36 -15.94
C VAL A 87 -8.38 -4.04 -16.98
N THR A 88 -9.69 -3.81 -16.97
CA THR A 88 -10.60 -4.28 -18.02
C THR A 88 -10.24 -3.66 -19.37
N LYS A 89 -9.91 -2.36 -19.35
CA LYS A 89 -9.57 -1.57 -20.54
C LYS A 89 -8.07 -1.32 -20.71
N ASN A 90 -7.24 -1.88 -19.82
CA ASN A 90 -5.80 -1.68 -19.78
C ASN A 90 -5.40 -0.19 -19.86
N THR A 91 -6.08 0.65 -19.08
CA THR A 91 -5.91 2.11 -19.10
C THR A 91 -5.56 2.63 -17.71
N VAL A 92 -4.47 3.39 -17.60
CA VAL A 92 -4.13 4.11 -16.36
C VAL A 92 -5.06 5.31 -16.22
N LEU A 93 -5.80 5.36 -15.12
CA LEU A 93 -6.73 6.44 -14.81
C LEU A 93 -6.04 7.59 -14.08
N ASP A 94 -5.11 7.27 -13.18
CA ASP A 94 -4.34 8.25 -12.42
C ASP A 94 -3.04 7.65 -11.88
N SER A 95 -2.06 8.50 -11.58
CA SER A 95 -0.81 8.10 -10.96
C SER A 95 -0.21 9.24 -10.14
N GLU A 96 0.14 8.96 -8.89
CA GLU A 96 0.75 9.91 -7.97
C GLU A 96 2.05 9.37 -7.40
N SER A 97 3.12 10.16 -7.43
CA SER A 97 4.41 9.81 -6.87
C SER A 97 4.78 10.72 -5.71
N SER A 98 5.36 10.15 -4.66
CA SER A 98 5.89 10.87 -3.52
C SER A 98 7.29 10.39 -3.19
N ALA A 99 8.18 11.34 -2.88
CA ALA A 99 9.53 11.08 -2.42
C ALA A 99 9.70 11.61 -0.99
N VAL A 100 10.14 10.75 -0.07
CA VAL A 100 10.36 11.12 1.32
C VAL A 100 11.52 12.13 1.40
N GLY A 101 11.28 13.21 2.16
CA GLY A 101 12.23 14.32 2.25
C GLY A 101 12.53 14.99 0.91
N HIS A 102 11.57 15.01 -0.02
CA HIS A 102 11.73 15.57 -1.38
C HIS A 102 12.88 14.91 -2.17
N GLY A 103 13.16 13.63 -1.93
CA GLY A 103 14.27 12.90 -2.58
C GLY A 103 15.64 13.17 -1.96
N HIS A 104 15.71 13.88 -0.84
CA HIS A 104 16.95 14.08 -0.09
C HIS A 104 17.14 13.09 1.07
N ALA A 105 16.12 12.31 1.41
CA ALA A 105 16.21 11.35 2.49
C ALA A 105 17.10 10.14 2.10
N HIS A 106 17.88 9.65 3.07
CA HIS A 106 18.56 8.34 3.03
C HIS A 106 19.52 8.04 1.85
N ARG A 107 20.19 9.06 1.30
CA ARG A 107 21.11 8.95 0.12
C ARG A 107 22.25 7.93 0.19
N HIS A 108 22.58 7.41 1.38
CA HIS A 108 23.72 6.49 1.58
C HIS A 108 23.29 5.09 2.04
N GLN A 109 22.00 4.78 1.99
CA GLN A 109 21.49 3.46 2.37
C GLN A 109 21.05 2.68 1.12
N PRO A 110 21.36 1.38 1.03
CA PRO A 110 20.86 0.56 -0.06
C PRO A 110 19.34 0.49 -0.01
N THR A 111 18.71 0.64 -1.17
CA THR A 111 17.26 0.52 -1.37
C THR A 111 16.96 -0.74 -2.16
N THR A 112 15.85 -1.40 -1.86
CA THR A 112 15.24 -2.40 -2.72
C THR A 112 13.93 -1.87 -3.29
N HIS A 113 13.57 -2.36 -4.47
CA HIS A 113 12.27 -2.10 -5.06
C HIS A 113 11.22 -2.99 -4.44
N CYS A 114 10.06 -2.42 -4.11
CA CYS A 114 8.91 -3.15 -3.61
C CYS A 114 7.65 -2.72 -4.37
N SER A 115 6.80 -3.68 -4.72
CA SER A 115 5.51 -3.42 -5.38
C SER A 115 4.39 -4.33 -4.88
N GLY A 116 3.15 -3.89 -5.00
CA GLY A 116 1.99 -4.71 -4.65
C GLY A 116 0.66 -4.07 -5.07
N VAL A 117 -0.39 -4.88 -5.02
CA VAL A 117 -1.77 -4.44 -5.26
C VAL A 117 -2.42 -4.15 -3.90
N LEU A 118 -2.93 -2.94 -3.74
CA LEU A 118 -3.58 -2.47 -2.52
C LEU A 118 -5.10 -2.66 -2.57
N PHE A 119 -5.67 -2.62 -3.77
CA PHE A 119 -7.09 -2.83 -4.02
C PHE A 119 -7.30 -3.42 -5.41
N SER A 120 -8.25 -4.32 -5.52
CA SER A 120 -8.79 -4.81 -6.79
C SER A 120 -10.29 -5.05 -6.62
N GLY A 121 -11.12 -4.43 -7.45
CA GLY A 121 -12.57 -4.53 -7.34
C GLY A 121 -13.31 -3.76 -8.43
N LEU A 122 -14.65 -3.72 -8.37
CA LEU A 122 -15.44 -3.03 -9.39
C LEU A 122 -15.32 -1.51 -9.30
N ALA A 123 -15.39 -0.84 -10.44
CA ALA A 123 -15.44 0.61 -10.52
C ALA A 123 -16.63 1.19 -9.73
N SER A 124 -17.77 0.51 -9.71
CA SER A 124 -18.92 0.92 -8.88
C SER A 124 -18.60 1.00 -7.39
N ASP A 125 -17.79 0.05 -6.90
CA ASP A 125 -17.42 -0.07 -5.49
C ASP A 125 -16.32 0.93 -5.14
N PHE A 126 -15.31 1.03 -6.01
CA PHE A 126 -14.19 1.96 -5.83
C PHE A 126 -14.64 3.42 -5.92
N PHE A 127 -15.49 3.75 -6.90
CA PHE A 127 -15.96 5.11 -7.12
C PHE A 127 -17.28 5.44 -6.41
N GLY A 128 -17.87 4.48 -5.69
CA GLY A 128 -18.98 4.68 -4.75
C GLY A 128 -20.25 5.26 -5.38
N GLY A 129 -20.72 4.70 -6.48
CA GLY A 129 -21.98 5.07 -7.15
C GLY A 129 -22.08 6.54 -7.65
N GLY A 130 -21.00 7.32 -7.53
CA GLY A 130 -20.93 8.68 -8.05
C GLY A 130 -20.64 8.70 -9.56
N GLN A 131 -20.45 9.91 -10.10
CA GLN A 131 -20.02 10.06 -11.50
C GLN A 131 -18.69 9.35 -11.71
N LEU A 132 -18.68 8.33 -12.59
CA LEU A 132 -17.48 7.62 -12.99
C LEU A 132 -16.58 8.50 -13.87
N PRO A 133 -15.26 8.28 -13.88
CA PRO A 133 -14.37 8.92 -14.84
C PRO A 133 -14.81 8.65 -16.29
N PRO A 134 -14.54 9.57 -17.24
CA PRO A 134 -14.84 9.34 -18.65
C PRO A 134 -14.18 8.05 -19.14
N GLY A 135 -14.96 7.19 -19.80
CA GLY A 135 -14.47 5.92 -20.33
C GLY A 135 -14.40 4.78 -19.32
N VAL A 136 -14.82 4.97 -18.06
CA VAL A 136 -14.95 3.92 -17.05
C VAL A 136 -16.41 3.54 -16.89
N ASP A 137 -16.70 2.24 -17.00
CA ASP A 137 -18.00 1.62 -16.79
C ASP A 137 -18.10 1.04 -15.37
N PRO A 138 -19.28 0.98 -14.75
CA PRO A 138 -19.42 0.50 -13.37
C PRO A 138 -18.97 -0.95 -13.17
N GLY A 139 -18.99 -1.75 -14.23
CA GLY A 139 -18.53 -3.14 -14.23
C GLY A 139 -17.04 -3.32 -14.50
N ASP A 140 -16.28 -2.25 -14.77
CA ASP A 140 -14.85 -2.37 -14.99
C ASP A 140 -14.13 -2.75 -13.70
N THR A 141 -13.04 -3.50 -13.83
CA THR A 141 -12.18 -3.85 -12.70
C THR A 141 -11.14 -2.75 -12.55
N ILE A 142 -11.09 -2.16 -11.35
CA ILE A 142 -10.13 -1.14 -10.97
C ILE A 142 -9.11 -1.77 -10.04
N GLU A 143 -7.84 -1.56 -10.36
CA GLU A 143 -6.71 -1.93 -9.54
C GLU A 143 -6.00 -0.67 -9.01
N VAL A 144 -5.69 -0.65 -7.72
CA VAL A 144 -4.77 0.33 -7.15
C VAL A 144 -3.49 -0.39 -6.76
N SER A 145 -2.39 -0.04 -7.42
CA SER A 145 -1.07 -0.61 -7.15
C SER A 145 -0.15 0.41 -6.48
N ILE A 146 0.79 -0.06 -5.67
CA ILE A 146 1.93 0.69 -5.16
C ILE A 146 3.22 0.11 -5.73
N SER A 147 4.17 0.96 -6.08
CA SER A 147 5.51 0.58 -6.53
C SER A 147 6.52 1.62 -6.04
N GLY A 148 7.63 1.20 -5.44
CA GLY A 148 8.53 2.16 -4.80
C GLY A 148 9.85 1.58 -4.29
N GLN A 149 10.72 2.49 -3.85
CA GLN A 149 12.01 2.18 -3.24
C GLN A 149 11.88 2.21 -1.72
N VAL A 150 12.37 1.16 -1.07
CA VAL A 150 12.30 0.96 0.38
C VAL A 150 13.68 0.57 0.89
N ILE A 151 14.08 1.11 2.03
CA ILE A 151 15.22 0.61 2.80
C ILE A 151 14.69 -0.43 3.76
N VAL A 152 15.15 -1.66 3.62
CA VAL A 152 14.76 -2.74 4.54
C VAL A 152 15.85 -2.95 5.58
N LYS A 153 15.47 -2.90 6.84
CA LYS A 153 16.32 -3.22 7.99
C LYS A 153 15.76 -4.43 8.71
N LEU A 154 16.42 -5.57 8.57
CA LEU A 154 16.08 -6.85 9.20
C LEU A 154 16.67 -6.97 10.61
#